data_AF-A0A482UM20-F1
#
_entry.id   AF-A0A482UM20-F1
#
_cell.length_a   1.000
_cell.length_b   1.000
_cell.length_c   1.000
_cell.angle_alpha   90.00
_cell.angle_beta   90.00
_cell.angle_gamma   90.00
#
_symmetry.space_group_name_H-M   'P 1'
#
loop_
_entity.id
_entity.type
_entity.pdbx_description
1 polymer ?
#
loop_
_entity_poly.entity_id
_entity_poly.type
_entity_poly.pdbx_seq_one_letter_code
_entity_poly.pdbx_strand_id
1 'polypeptide(L)'
;MRTYTLHLYHRHTHTHTYTQSYHIPYHPLLGPTAPRDIAGYLVQALPENPLLGPVSVAPNGYINFFLSPALLRDTAVSILTKGVTPPPLPPRRVLVDFSSPNIAKAMHVGHLRSTIIGDCLARVMEFVGMCAS
;
A
#
# COMPACT_ATOMS: atom_id res chain seq x y z
N MET A 1 -0.76 -15.50 22.00
CA MET A 1 -0.38 -15.24 20.60
C MET A 1 0.10 -13.79 20.55
N ARG A 2 1.37 -13.52 20.21
CA ARG A 2 1.94 -12.16 20.21
C ARG A 2 1.84 -11.57 18.80
N THR A 3 1.32 -10.37 18.68
CA THR A 3 1.16 -9.67 17.40
C THR A 3 2.35 -8.74 17.18
N TYR A 4 3.13 -8.99 16.14
CA TYR A 4 4.17 -8.06 15.67
C TYR A 4 3.60 -7.25 14.51
N THR A 5 3.73 -5.92 14.55
CA THR A 5 3.27 -5.05 13.46
C THR A 5 4.36 -4.95 12.41
N LEU A 6 4.07 -5.47 11.22
CA LEU A 6 4.93 -5.37 10.05
C LEU A 6 4.61 -4.07 9.31
N HIS A 7 5.55 -3.12 9.31
CA HIS A 7 5.43 -1.89 8.53
C HIS A 7 6.17 -2.03 7.21
N LEU A 8 5.43 -1.90 6.11
CA LEU A 8 5.94 -2.10 4.78
C LEU A 8 5.83 -0.82 3.96
N TYR A 9 6.96 -0.37 3.42
CA TYR A 9 7.04 0.88 2.65
C TYR A 9 7.55 0.62 1.25
N HIS A 10 6.95 1.23 0.24
CA HIS A 10 7.53 1.23 -1.11
C HIS A 10 8.72 2.18 -1.15
N ARG A 11 9.88 1.69 -1.58
CA ARG A 11 11.10 2.47 -1.77
C ARG A 11 11.41 2.59 -3.26
N HIS A 12 11.48 3.83 -3.72
CA HIS A 12 11.84 4.18 -5.09
C HIS A 12 13.37 4.23 -5.20
N THR A 13 13.97 3.40 -6.05
CA THR A 13 15.40 3.48 -6.40
C THR A 13 15.56 3.55 -7.91
N HIS A 14 16.62 4.22 -8.39
CA HIS A 14 16.86 4.48 -9.82
C HIS A 14 17.10 3.21 -10.66
N THR A 15 17.36 2.07 -10.04
CA THR A 15 17.72 0.82 -10.72
C THR A 15 16.87 -0.32 -10.16
N HIS A 16 15.74 -0.55 -10.82
CA HIS A 16 14.89 -1.74 -10.73
C HIS A 16 14.40 -2.16 -9.33
N THR A 17 13.07 -2.24 -9.25
CA THR A 17 12.29 -3.07 -8.32
C THR A 17 11.91 -2.43 -6.99
N TYR A 18 10.59 -2.44 -6.78
CA TYR A 18 9.84 -2.19 -5.54
C TYR A 18 10.56 -2.78 -4.34
N THR A 19 11.37 -1.97 -3.67
CA THR A 19 12.00 -2.37 -2.42
C THR A 19 10.97 -2.14 -1.33
N GLN A 20 10.57 -3.19 -0.63
CA GLN A 20 9.77 -3.05 0.59
C GLN A 20 10.73 -3.05 1.77
N SER A 21 10.72 -2.01 2.61
CA SER A 21 11.66 -1.87 3.73
C SER A 21 10.93 -2.05 5.08
N TYR A 22 11.42 -2.94 5.95
CA TYR A 22 10.87 -3.20 7.28
C TYR A 22 11.66 -2.50 8.40
N HIS A 23 11.01 -1.75 9.29
CA HIS A 23 11.67 -1.25 10.51
C HIS A 23 11.23 -2.07 11.72
N ILE A 24 12.20 -2.59 12.47
CA ILE A 24 11.96 -3.21 13.78
C ILE A 24 12.15 -2.10 14.81
N PRO A 25 11.06 -1.54 15.38
CA PRO A 25 11.23 -0.63 16.50
C PRO A 25 11.90 -1.39 17.65
N TYR A 26 12.77 -0.71 18.40
CA TYR A 26 13.32 -1.25 19.64
C TYR A 26 12.16 -1.74 20.52
N HIS A 27 12.07 -3.06 20.71
CA HIS A 27 11.03 -3.66 21.54
C HIS A 27 11.67 -4.12 22.86
N PRO A 28 11.24 -3.61 24.03
CA PRO A 28 11.84 -3.92 25.33
C PRO A 28 11.94 -5.43 25.63
N LEU A 29 11.06 -6.23 25.03
CA LEU A 29 11.02 -7.70 25.18
C LEU A 29 11.99 -8.48 24.28
N LEU A 30 12.68 -7.85 23.33
CA LEU A 30 13.67 -8.50 22.45
C LEU A 30 15.10 -8.38 22.99
N GLY A 31 15.30 -7.69 24.12
CA GLY A 31 16.63 -7.46 24.69
C GLY A 31 17.50 -6.54 23.80
N PRO A 32 18.80 -6.42 24.09
CA PRO A 32 19.74 -5.54 23.39
C PRO A 32 20.20 -6.12 22.04
N THR A 33 19.33 -6.77 21.28
CA THR A 33 19.69 -7.34 19.97
C THR A 33 19.69 -6.26 18.91
N ALA A 34 20.75 -6.19 18.09
CA ALA A 34 20.82 -5.20 17.03
C ALA A 34 19.69 -5.44 16.00
N PRO A 35 19.00 -4.40 15.52
CA PRO A 35 17.92 -4.55 14.53
C PRO A 35 18.32 -5.35 13.28
N ARG A 36 19.61 -5.28 12.90
CA ARG A 36 20.19 -6.05 11.81
C ARG A 36 20.14 -7.56 12.04
N ASP A 37 20.45 -8.00 13.25
CA ASP A 37 20.49 -9.45 13.57
C ASP A 37 19.06 -10.01 13.55
N ILE A 38 18.11 -9.25 14.10
CA ILE A 38 16.69 -9.59 14.06
C ILE A 38 16.20 -9.69 12.61
N ALA A 39 16.55 -8.72 11.75
CA ALA A 39 16.25 -8.78 10.33
C ALA A 39 16.88 -10.02 9.65
N GLY A 40 18.10 -10.39 10.03
CA GLY A 40 18.76 -11.62 9.57
C GLY A 40 17.97 -12.89 9.94
N TYR A 41 17.55 -13.01 11.20
CA TYR A 41 16.73 -14.14 11.65
C TYR A 41 15.40 -14.22 10.90
N LEU A 42 14.75 -13.09 10.64
CA LEU A 42 13.50 -13.04 9.89
C LEU A 42 13.67 -13.48 8.43
N VAL A 43 14.76 -13.09 7.78
CA VAL A 43 15.05 -13.52 6.41
C VAL A 43 15.33 -15.03 6.36
N GLN A 44 16.04 -15.58 7.36
CA GLN A 44 16.28 -17.03 7.46
C GLN A 44 15.00 -17.82 7.74
N ALA A 45 14.06 -17.26 8.49
CA ALA A 45 12.77 -17.86 8.80
C ALA A 45 11.73 -17.67 7.68
N LEU A 46 12.07 -16.94 6.61
CA LEU A 46 11.14 -16.67 5.52
C LEU A 46 10.96 -17.95 4.67
N PRO A 47 9.73 -18.42 4.46
CA PRO A 47 9.49 -19.55 3.56
C PRO A 47 9.79 -19.17 2.11
N GLU A 48 10.09 -20.19 1.29
CA GLU A 48 10.21 -19.98 -0.16
C GLU A 48 8.91 -19.41 -0.73
N ASN A 49 9.01 -18.34 -1.52
CA ASN A 49 7.86 -17.67 -2.11
C ASN A 49 8.16 -17.31 -3.58
N PRO A 50 7.44 -17.89 -4.56
CA PRO A 50 7.69 -17.66 -5.98
C PRO A 50 7.38 -16.21 -6.44
N LEU A 51 6.67 -15.44 -5.61
CA LEU A 51 6.36 -14.04 -5.87
C LEU A 51 7.54 -13.11 -5.53
N LEU A 52 8.51 -13.60 -4.76
CA LEU A 52 9.67 -12.85 -4.33
C LEU A 52 10.89 -13.22 -5.17
N GLY A 53 11.66 -12.19 -5.52
CA GLY A 53 13.03 -12.32 -5.97
C GLY A 53 14.00 -12.34 -4.77
N PRO A 54 15.24 -11.86 -4.95
CA PRO A 54 16.21 -11.76 -3.86
C PRO A 54 15.67 -11.00 -2.65
N VAL A 55 16.09 -11.37 -1.45
CA VAL A 55 15.80 -10.65 -0.20
C VAL A 55 17.13 -10.28 0.45
N SER A 56 17.30 -9.04 0.91
CA SER A 56 18.55 -8.58 1.52
C SER A 56 18.32 -7.77 2.79
N VAL A 57 19.27 -7.81 3.72
CA VAL A 57 19.23 -7.03 4.96
C VAL A 57 20.17 -5.82 4.83
N ALA A 58 19.61 -4.62 4.97
CA ALA A 58 20.34 -3.37 4.99
C ALA A 58 21.06 -3.15 6.35
N PRO A 59 22.15 -2.37 6.38
CA PRO A 59 22.94 -2.16 7.60
C PRO A 59 22.15 -1.59 8.79
N ASN A 60 21.12 -0.79 8.51
CA ASN A 60 20.23 -0.17 9.48
C ASN A 60 19.07 -1.07 9.93
N GLY A 61 19.10 -2.37 9.61
CA GLY A 61 18.12 -3.35 10.04
C GLY A 61 16.85 -3.43 9.18
N TYR A 62 16.86 -2.81 8.00
CA TYR A 62 15.75 -2.95 7.06
C TYR A 62 15.91 -4.18 6.18
N ILE A 63 14.85 -4.96 6.02
CA ILE A 63 14.79 -6.04 5.03
C ILE A 63 14.28 -5.44 3.73
N ASN A 64 14.99 -5.64 2.62
CA ASN A 64 14.59 -5.27 1.28
C ASN A 64 14.06 -6.50 0.55
N PHE A 65 12.82 -6.42 0.08
CA PHE A 65 12.20 -7.43 -0.77
C PHE A 65 12.23 -6.98 -2.24
N PHE A 66 12.46 -7.92 -3.14
CA PHE A 66 12.35 -7.71 -4.59
C PHE A 66 11.19 -8.54 -5.11
N LEU A 67 10.41 -8.00 -6.06
CA LEU A 67 9.36 -8.75 -6.73
C LEU A 67 9.95 -9.63 -7.83
N SER A 68 9.41 -10.84 -8.00
CA SER A 68 9.87 -11.72 -9.07
C SER A 68 9.47 -11.16 -10.45
N PRO A 69 10.33 -11.32 -11.49
CA PRO A 69 9.98 -10.89 -12.84
C PRO A 69 8.71 -11.56 -13.38
N ALA A 70 8.45 -12.80 -12.95
CA ALA A 70 7.24 -13.54 -13.29
C ALA A 70 5.98 -12.82 -12.79
N LEU A 71 5.97 -12.39 -11.53
CA LEU A 71 4.84 -11.63 -10.96
C LEU A 71 4.57 -10.35 -11.77
N LEU A 72 5.61 -9.59 -12.11
CA LEU A 72 5.46 -8.35 -12.88
C LEU A 72 4.89 -8.62 -14.27
N ARG A 73 5.40 -9.63 -14.97
CA ARG A 73 4.92 -10.05 -16.28
C ARG A 73 3.45 -10.48 -16.21
N ASP A 74 3.11 -11.37 -15.28
CA ASP A 74 1.78 -11.95 -15.17
C ASP A 74 0.75 -10.88 -14.77
N THR A 75 1.15 -9.92 -13.93
CA THR A 75 0.34 -8.74 -13.59
C THR A 75 0.11 -7.85 -14.81
N ALA A 76 1.16 -7.56 -15.60
CA ALA A 76 1.03 -6.76 -16.81
C ALA A 76 0.10 -7.42 -17.85
N VAL A 77 0.25 -8.72 -18.08
CA VAL A 77 -0.65 -9.50 -18.95
C VAL A 77 -2.09 -9.46 -18.43
N SER A 78 -2.29 -9.61 -17.12
CA SER A 78 -3.63 -9.53 -16.52
C SER A 78 -4.27 -8.15 -16.74
N ILE A 79 -3.51 -7.06 -16.58
CA ILE A 79 -4.02 -5.70 -16.81
C ILE A 79 -4.38 -5.48 -18.28
N LEU A 80 -3.54 -5.95 -19.21
CA LEU A 80 -3.78 -5.80 -20.64
C LEU A 80 -4.99 -6.61 -21.13
N THR A 81 -5.26 -7.76 -20.52
CA THR A 81 -6.33 -8.68 -20.95
C THR A 81 -7.66 -8.47 -20.23
N LYS A 82 -7.62 -8.12 -18.95
CA LYS A 82 -8.81 -7.98 -18.09
C LYS A 82 -9.10 -6.54 -17.67
N GLY A 83 -8.21 -5.60 -17.98
CA GLY A 83 -8.25 -4.24 -17.45
C GLY A 83 -7.72 -4.15 -16.02
N VAL A 84 -7.75 -2.94 -15.47
CA VAL A 84 -7.40 -2.68 -14.07
C VAL A 84 -8.60 -3.05 -13.20
N THR A 85 -8.43 -4.07 -12.36
CA THR A 85 -9.44 -4.46 -11.37
C THR A 85 -8.98 -4.05 -9.96
N PRO A 86 -9.86 -3.48 -9.13
CA PRO A 86 -9.52 -3.19 -7.74
C PRO A 86 -9.26 -4.49 -6.96
N PRO A 87 -8.51 -4.42 -5.85
CA PRO A 87 -8.46 -5.54 -4.92
C PRO A 87 -9.85 -5.80 -4.32
N PRO A 88 -10.18 -7.06 -3.99
CA PRO A 88 -11.45 -7.38 -3.34
C PRO A 88 -11.49 -6.72 -1.96
N LEU A 89 -12.34 -5.71 -1.81
CA LEU A 89 -12.63 -5.07 -0.53
C LEU A 89 -14.02 -5.47 -0.06
N PRO A 90 -14.23 -5.62 1.27
CA PRO A 90 -15.57 -5.88 1.79
C PRO A 90 -16.50 -4.72 1.41
N PRO A 91 -17.72 -5.00 0.90
CA PRO A 91 -18.63 -3.94 0.50
C PRO A 91 -18.98 -3.07 1.71
N ARG A 92 -18.86 -1.77 1.54
CA ARG A 92 -19.21 -0.77 2.55
C ARG A 92 -20.04 0.33 1.90
N ARG A 93 -21.00 0.85 2.66
CA ARG A 93 -21.70 2.09 2.31
C ARG A 93 -20.89 3.26 2.80
N VAL A 94 -20.66 4.23 1.91
CA VAL A 94 -19.93 5.46 2.23
C VAL A 94 -20.77 6.65 1.76
N LEU A 95 -21.01 7.59 2.67
CA LEU A 95 -21.61 8.88 2.36
C LEU A 95 -20.48 9.87 2.07
N VAL A 96 -20.50 10.47 0.87
CA VAL A 96 -19.57 11.54 0.51
C VAL A 96 -20.37 12.84 0.44
N ASP A 97 -20.24 13.69 1.47
CA ASP A 97 -20.84 15.03 1.45
C ASP A 97 -19.85 16.01 0.82
N PHE A 98 -20.21 16.54 -0.35
CA PHE A 98 -19.37 17.46 -1.10
C PHE A 98 -20.20 18.43 -1.95
N SER A 99 -19.54 19.46 -2.49
CA SER A 99 -20.15 20.58 -3.21
C SER A 99 -21.03 21.50 -2.34
N SER A 100 -22.01 20.96 -1.62
CA SER A 100 -22.99 21.64 -0.74
C SER A 100 -23.16 23.15 -1.01
N PRO A 101 -23.55 23.54 -2.25
CA PRO A 101 -23.58 24.95 -2.64
C PRO A 101 -24.77 25.64 -1.99
N ASN A 102 -24.56 26.85 -1.48
CA ASN A 102 -25.63 27.64 -0.91
C ASN A 102 -26.55 28.19 -2.03
N ILE A 103 -27.83 27.78 -2.04
CA ILE A 103 -28.85 28.16 -3.04
C ILE A 103 -29.02 29.69 -3.15
N ALA A 104 -28.72 30.44 -2.09
CA ALA A 104 -28.86 31.90 -2.05
C ALA A 104 -27.61 32.69 -2.47
N LYS A 105 -26.51 32.02 -2.86
CA LYS A 105 -25.26 32.68 -3.30
C LYS A 105 -24.67 32.01 -4.55
N ALA A 106 -24.12 32.82 -5.44
CA ALA A 106 -23.41 32.32 -6.61
C ALA A 106 -22.26 31.38 -6.21
N MET A 107 -22.10 30.29 -6.96
CA MET A 107 -21.01 29.34 -6.77
C MET A 107 -19.68 30.08 -6.96
N HIS A 108 -18.81 30.06 -5.94
CA HIS A 108 -17.47 30.63 -6.00
C HIS A 108 -16.41 29.52 -6.02
N VAL A 109 -15.15 29.89 -6.34
CA VAL A 109 -13.98 28.99 -6.43
C VAL A 109 -13.75 28.12 -5.18
N GLY A 110 -14.29 28.54 -4.03
CA GLY A 110 -14.24 27.75 -2.79
C GLY A 110 -15.05 26.46 -2.86
N HIS A 111 -16.23 26.47 -3.49
CA HIS A 111 -17.06 25.28 -3.69
C HIS A 111 -16.52 24.40 -4.82
N LEU A 112 -15.90 24.98 -5.85
CA LEU A 112 -15.33 24.21 -6.96
C LEU A 112 -14.29 23.18 -6.48
N ARG A 113 -13.50 23.51 -5.45
CA ARG A 113 -12.52 22.57 -4.87
C ARG A 113 -13.20 21.38 -4.20
N SER A 114 -14.22 21.60 -3.37
CA SER A 114 -14.93 20.52 -2.70
C SER A 114 -15.71 19.68 -3.71
N THR A 115 -16.28 20.29 -4.75
CA THR A 115 -16.93 19.59 -5.86
C THR A 115 -15.97 18.62 -6.56
N ILE A 116 -14.79 19.09 -6.99
CA ILE A 116 -13.81 18.26 -7.72
C ILE A 116 -13.26 17.13 -6.83
N ILE A 117 -12.85 17.44 -5.59
CA ILE A 117 -12.28 16.44 -4.68
C ILE A 117 -13.33 15.39 -4.32
N GLY A 118 -14.56 15.81 -4.03
CA GLY A 118 -15.65 14.91 -3.66
C GLY A 118 -16.06 13.99 -4.80
N ASP A 119 -16.19 14.51 -6.02
CA ASP A 119 -16.50 13.69 -7.21
C ASP A 119 -15.38 12.67 -7.49
N CYS A 120 -14.10 13.08 -7.39
CA CYS A 120 -12.98 12.16 -7.55
C CYS A 120 -12.99 11.06 -6.48
N LEU A 121 -13.30 11.41 -5.22
CA LEU A 121 -13.35 10.46 -4.12
C LEU A 121 -14.50 9.45 -4.30
N ALA A 122 -15.70 9.92 -4.67
CA ALA A 122 -16.86 9.08 -4.94
C ALA A 122 -16.55 8.05 -6.04
N ARG A 123 -15.95 8.49 -7.16
CA ARG A 123 -15.54 7.59 -8.26
C ARG A 123 -14.52 6.55 -7.84
N VAL A 124 -13.54 6.92 -7.01
CA VAL A 124 -12.55 5.95 -6.50
C VAL A 124 -13.21 4.93 -5.58
N MET A 125 -14.12 5.37 -4.71
CA MET A 125 -14.89 4.49 -3.82
C MET A 125 -15.77 3.51 -4.60
N GLU A 126 -16.48 4.00 -5.62
CA GLU A 126 -17.27 3.16 -6.53
C GLU A 126 -16.39 2.16 -7.28
N PHE A 127 -15.24 2.62 -7.82
CA PHE A 127 -14.30 1.76 -8.52
C PHE A 127 -13.79 0.61 -7.65
N VAL A 128 -13.57 0.83 -6.35
CA VAL A 128 -13.14 -0.23 -5.42
C VAL A 128 -14.29 -1.07 -4.84
N GLY A 129 -15.51 -0.91 -5.36
CA GLY A 129 -16.68 -1.70 -4.99
C GLY A 129 -17.41 -1.23 -3.72
N MET A 130 -17.17 0.00 -3.28
CA MET A 130 -17.98 0.62 -2.22
C MET A 130 -19.23 1.25 -2.84
N CYS A 131 -20.38 1.11 -2.18
CA CYS A 131 -21.58 1.84 -2.59
C CYS A 131 -21.45 3.28 -2.06
N ALA A 132 -21.01 4.20 -2.91
CA ALA A 132 -21.09 5.62 -2.64
C ALA A 132 -22.55 6.07 -2.86
N SER A 133 -23.10 6.80 -1.89
CA SER A 133 -24.44 7.41 -1.93
C SER A 133 -24.38 8.86 -1.51
#